data_AF-A0A9E5UET2-F1
#
_entry.id   AF-A0A9E5UET2-F1
#
_cell.length_a   1.000
_cell.length_b   1.000
_cell.length_c   1.000
_cell.angle_alpha   90.00
_cell.angle_beta   90.00
_cell.angle_gamma   90.00
#
_symmetry.space_group_name_H-M   'P 1'
#
loop_
_entity.id
_entity.type
_entity.pdbx_description
1 polymer ?
#
loop_
_entity_poly.entity_id
_entity_poly.type
_entity_poly.pdbx_seq_one_letter_code
_entity_poly.pdbx_strand_id
1 'polypeptide(L)' 'MDELEQEMKQMTFFGEEISGELVGVMGFQPIKDVTLIRHAYVLPRWQRQG' A
#
# COMPACT_ATOMS: atom_id res chain seq x y z
N MET A 1 -18.20 -2.62 8.64
CA MET A 1 -16.98 -3.40 8.33
C MET A 1 -16.99 -3.86 6.89
N ASP A 2 -18.13 -4.30 6.37
CA ASP A 2 -18.32 -4.80 5.00
C ASP A 2 -17.76 -3.88 3.91
N GLU A 3 -17.94 -2.56 4.04
CA GLU A 3 -17.44 -1.59 3.05
C GLU A 3 -15.91 -1.61 2.90
N LEU A 4 -15.18 -1.65 4.02
CA LEU A 4 -13.72 -1.68 4.02
C LEU A 4 -13.19 -3.00 3.41
N GLU A 5 -13.81 -4.13 3.73
CA GLU A 5 -13.42 -5.42 3.15
C GLU A 5 -13.65 -5.47 1.64
N GLN A 6 -14.75 -4.88 1.17
CA GLN A 6 -15.04 -4.80 -0.27
C GLN A 6 -14.05 -3.89 -0.99
N GLU A 7 -13.63 -2.79 -0.37
CA GLU A 7 -12.56 -1.96 -0.91
C GLU A 7 -11.23 -2.73 -0.99
N MET A 8 -10.84 -3.42 0.08
CA MET A 8 -9.58 -4.18 0.13
C MET A 8 -9.52 -5.30 -0.92
N LYS A 9 -10.64 -5.96 -1.24
CA LYS A 9 -10.69 -7.01 -2.29
C LYS A 9 -10.33 -6.51 -3.68
N GLN A 10 -10.45 -5.21 -3.92
CA GLN A 10 -10.09 -4.61 -5.21
C GLN A 10 -8.62 -4.15 -5.25
N MET A 11 -7.87 -4.31 -4.16
CA MET A 11 -6.51 -3.82 -4.03
C MET A 11 -5.52 -4.97 -3.90
N THR A 12 -4.34 -4.78 -4.49
CA THR A 12 -3.16 -5.59 -4.18
C THR A 12 -2.23 -4.78 -3.30
N PHE A 13 -1.84 -5.35 -2.17
CA PHE A 13 -0.91 -4.70 -1.24
C PHE A 13 0.51 -5.21 -1.48
N PHE A 14 1.44 -4.28 -1.53
CA PHE A 14 2.87 -4.55 -1.56
C PHE A 14 3.50 -4.01 -0.28
N GLY A 15 4.48 -4.74 0.22
CA GLY A 15 5.29 -4.34 1.36
C GLY A 15 6.74 -4.16 0.94
N GLU A 16 7.37 -3.11 1.44
CA GLU A 16 8.82 -2.93 1.33
C GLU A 16 9.48 -3.44 2.60
N GLU A 17 10.44 -4.35 2.47
CA GLU A 17 11.14 -4.96 3.59
C GLU A 17 12.62 -4.62 3.53
N ILE A 18 13.15 -4.03 4.61
CA ILE A 18 14.58 -3.72 4.75
C ILE A 18 15.11 -4.43 5.99
N SER A 19 16.13 -5.27 5.78
CA SER A 19 16.81 -6.01 6.87
C SER A 19 15.86 -6.81 7.77
N GLY A 20 14.80 -7.40 7.21
CA GLY A 20 13.80 -8.16 7.97
C GLY A 20 12.67 -7.33 8.57
N GLU A 21 12.68 -6.00 8.41
CA GLU A 21 11.64 -5.10 8.90
C GLU A 21 10.75 -4.65 7.74
N LEU A 22 9.42 -4.81 7.87
CA LEU A 22 8.45 -4.21 6.94
C LEU A 22 8.41 -2.69 7.19
N VAL A 23 9.05 -1.92 6.29
CA VAL A 23 9.25 -0.47 6.46
C VAL A 23 8.17 0.37 5.80
N GLY A 24 7.45 -0.19 4.83
CA GLY A 24 6.40 0.51 4.12
C GLY A 24 5.41 -0.45 3.48
N VAL A 25 4.21 0.07 3.22
CA VAL A 25 3.14 -0.63 2.50
C VAL A 25 2.50 0.30 1.48
N MET A 26 2.03 -0.27 0.37
CA MET A 26 1.28 0.44 -0.63
C MET A 26 0.20 -0.45 -1.23
N GLY A 27 -1.03 0.07 -1.31
CA GLY A 27 -2.15 -0.57 -2.00
C GLY A 27 -2.27 -0.06 -3.43
N PHE A 28 -2.41 -0.97 -4.38
CA PHE A 28 -2.66 -0.65 -5.79
C PHE A 28 -4.06 -1.14 -6.17
N GLN A 29 -4.87 -0.23 -6.68
CA GLN A 29 -6.23 -0.52 -7.16
C GLN A 29 -6.30 -0.26 -8.67
N PRO A 30 -6.34 -1.30 -9.52
CA PRO A 30 -6.57 -1.11 -10.94
C PRO A 30 -8.02 -0.69 -11.20
N ILE A 31 -8.22 0.45 -11.87
CA ILE A 31 -9.53 0.95 -12.30
C ILE A 31 -9.44 1.30 -13.79
N LYS A 32 -10.04 0.45 -14.63
CA LYS A 32 -10.01 0.56 -16.10
C LYS A 32 -8.55 0.63 -16.62
N ASP A 33 -8.14 1.80 -17.09
CA ASP A 33 -6.86 2.10 -17.72
C ASP A 33 -5.88 2.80 -16.77
N VAL A 34 -6.28 3.07 -15.52
CA VAL A 34 -5.43 3.69 -14.51
C VAL A 34 -5.26 2.78 -13.29
N THR A 35 -4.16 2.97 -12.55
CA THR A 35 -3.97 2.33 -11.25
C THR A 35 -3.93 3.42 -10.19
N LEU A 36 -4.83 3.34 -9.20
CA LEU A 36 -4.80 4.24 -8.05
C LEU A 36 -3.80 3.70 -7.03
N ILE A 37 -2.97 4.58 -6.51
CA ILE A 37 -2.19 4.34 -5.30
C ILE A 37 -3.08 4.69 -4.11
N ARG A 38 -3.36 3.72 -3.25
CA ARG A 38 -4.09 3.89 -1.99
C ARG A 38 -3.25 3.37 -0.83
N HIS A 39 -3.48 3.90 0.37
CA HIS A 39 -2.85 3.41 1.61
C HIS A 39 -1.32 3.29 1.51
N ALA A 40 -0.67 4.32 0.96
CA ALA A 40 0.79 4.42 0.91
C ALA A 40 1.32 4.95 2.24
N TYR A 41 1.96 4.09 3.02
CA TYR A 41 2.51 4.44 4.32
C TYR A 41 3.94 3.95 4.44
N VAL A 42 4.82 4.78 4.99
CA VAL A 42 6.21 4.46 5.30
C VAL A 42 6.46 4.81 6.76
N LEU A 43 7.15 3.93 7.49
CA LEU A 43 7.53 4.20 8.87
C LEU A 43 8.31 5.52 8.97
N PRO A 44 8.06 6.38 9.97
CA PRO A 44 8.65 7.71 10.03
C PRO A 44 10.19 7.76 9.90
N ARG A 45 10.89 6.76 10.45
CA ARG A 45 12.37 6.65 10.36
C ARG A 45 12.90 6.36 8.95
N TRP A 46 12.05 5.83 8.07
CA TRP A 46 12.38 5.43 6.70
C TRP A 46 11.85 6.41 5.63
N GLN A 47 11.22 7.51 6.05
CA GLN A 47 10.72 8.54 5.13
C GLN A 47 11.85 9.45 4.60
N ARG A 48 11.56 10.17 3.50
CA ARG A 48 12.46 11.16 2.86
C ARG A 48 13.74 10.57 2.29
N GLN A 49 13.69 9.33 1.84
CA GLN A 49 14.84 8.62 1.26
C GLN A 49 14.88 8.63 -0.28
N GLY A 50 13.91 9.27 -0.94
CA GLY A 50 13.82 9.39 -2.40
C GLY A 50 13.27 8.13 -3.05
#